data_AF-A0A389MS04-F1
#
_entry.id   AF-A0A389MS04-F1
#
_cell.length_a   1.000
_cell.length_b   1.000
_cell.length_c   1.000
_cell.angle_alpha   90.00
_cell.angle_beta   90.00
_cell.angle_gamma   90.00
#
_symmetry.space_group_name_H-M   'P 1'
#
loop_
_entity.id
_entity.type
_entity.pdbx_description
1 polymer ?
#
loop_
_entity_poly.entity_id
_entity_poly.type
_entity_poly.pdbx_seq_one_letter_code
_entity_poly.pdbx_strand_id
1 'polypeptide(L)' 'MSQPASREDSVQPTRLSERIAQAVDSRTTPISQLLRLMSALDADPSVGANENLRRDLRQRLRARIGAPLAS' A
#
# COMPACT_ATOMS: atom_id res chain seq x y z
N MET A 1 -38.41 -4.27 5.14
CA MET A 1 -37.63 -3.21 4.48
C MET A 1 -36.91 -2.43 5.57
N SER A 2 -35.57 -2.38 5.54
CA SER A 2 -34.72 -1.28 6.05
C SER A 2 -33.28 -1.77 6.27
N GLN A 3 -32.48 -1.70 5.19
CA GLN A 3 -31.04 -1.48 5.30
C GLN A 3 -30.80 0.04 5.35
N PRO A 4 -29.88 0.53 6.20
CA PRO A 4 -29.01 1.64 5.90
C PRO A 4 -27.58 1.08 5.68
N ALA A 5 -26.97 1.24 4.51
CA ALA A 5 -26.20 2.42 4.09
C ALA A 5 -24.91 2.64 4.91
N SER A 6 -23.86 1.93 4.48
CA SER A 6 -22.47 2.37 4.22
C SER A 6 -21.67 3.25 5.20
N ARG A 7 -20.36 2.93 5.23
CA ARG A 7 -19.20 3.70 5.75
C ARG A 7 -19.21 3.73 7.28
N GLU A 8 -18.22 3.19 7.98
CA GLU A 8 -16.81 3.57 7.89
C GLU A 8 -15.94 2.37 8.27
N ASP A 9 -15.31 1.72 7.29
CA ASP A 9 -14.08 0.97 7.57
C ASP A 9 -13.05 2.07 7.83
N SER A 10 -12.95 2.50 9.08
CA SER A 10 -11.88 3.37 9.53
C SER A 10 -10.59 2.61 9.24
N VAL A 11 -9.96 2.92 8.11
CA VAL A 11 -8.65 2.42 7.75
C VAL A 11 -7.71 3.02 8.78
N GLN A 12 -7.57 2.35 9.91
CA GLN A 12 -6.59 2.72 10.91
C GLN A 12 -5.22 2.68 10.23
N PRO A 13 -4.38 3.70 10.38
CA PRO A 13 -3.07 3.77 9.74
C PRO A 13 -2.18 2.57 10.08
N THR A 14 -2.42 1.93 11.24
CA THR A 14 -1.83 0.66 11.67
C THR A 14 -2.12 -0.47 10.68
N ARG A 15 -3.37 -0.59 10.20
CA ARG A 15 -3.79 -1.63 9.24
C ARG A 15 -3.21 -1.41 7.85
N LEU A 16 -3.04 -0.16 7.43
CA LEU A 16 -2.45 0.13 6.11
C LEU A 16 -0.97 -0.29 6.10
N SER A 17 -0.23 0.03 7.16
CA SER A 17 1.17 -0.34 7.31
C SER A 17 1.39 -1.86 7.28
N GLU A 18 0.56 -2.62 8.00
CA GLU A 18 0.59 -4.09 7.99
C GLU A 18 0.26 -4.68 6.62
N ARG A 19 -0.76 -4.14 5.94
CA ARG A 19 -1.13 -4.56 4.58
C ARG A 19 -0.01 -4.32 3.58
N ILE A 20 0.74 -3.23 3.74
CA ILE A 20 1.91 -2.94 2.90
C ILE A 20 3.02 -3.93 3.19
N ALA A 21 3.34 -4.18 4.46
CA ALA A 21 4.37 -5.15 4.84
C ALA A 21 4.09 -6.54 4.24
N GLN A 22 2.85 -7.03 4.36
CA GLN A 22 2.45 -8.32 3.74
C GLN A 22 2.53 -8.30 2.21
N ALA A 23 2.11 -7.20 1.58
CA ALA A 23 2.13 -7.05 0.12
C ALA A 23 3.56 -6.99 -0.45
N VAL A 24 4.48 -6.36 0.28
CA VAL A 24 5.91 -6.28 -0.05
C VAL A 24 6.59 -7.63 0.16
N ASP A 25 6.28 -8.35 1.24
CA ASP A 25 6.84 -9.67 1.50
C ASP A 25 6.40 -10.68 0.42
N SER A 26 5.10 -10.68 0.10
CA SER A 26 4.54 -11.61 -0.88
C SER A 26 5.03 -11.35 -2.31
N ARG A 27 5.62 -12.39 -2.91
CA ARG A 27 6.09 -12.36 -4.31
C ARG A 27 4.96 -12.41 -5.32
N THR A 28 3.81 -12.94 -4.94
CA THR A 28 2.63 -13.12 -5.79
C THR A 28 1.70 -11.91 -5.79
N THR A 29 1.97 -10.89 -4.97
CA THR A 29 1.15 -9.68 -4.91
C THR A 29 1.05 -9.04 -6.31
N PRO A 30 -0.17 -8.88 -6.85
CA PRO A 30 -0.36 -8.28 -8.16
C PRO A 30 0.05 -6.81 -8.16
N ILE A 31 0.60 -6.35 -9.28
CA ILE A 31 1.08 -4.98 -9.42
C ILE A 31 -0.02 -3.93 -9.19
N SER A 32 -1.25 -4.23 -9.62
CA SER A 32 -2.43 -3.38 -9.39
C SER A 32 -2.77 -3.20 -7.90
N GLN A 33 -2.43 -4.18 -7.06
CA GLN A 33 -2.60 -4.06 -5.61
C GLN A 33 -1.49 -3.19 -5.00
N LEU A 34 -0.23 -3.35 -5.44
CA LEU A 34 0.88 -2.49 -5.01
C LEU A 34 0.63 -1.01 -5.37
N LEU A 35 0.10 -0.74 -6.57
CA LEU A 35 -0.26 0.62 -7.00
C LEU A 35 -1.38 1.22 -6.13
N ARG A 36 -2.42 0.44 -5.80
CA ARG A 36 -3.49 0.90 -4.89
C ARG A 36 -2.97 1.20 -3.49
N LEU A 37 -2.07 0.36 -2.95
CA LEU A 37 -1.45 0.59 -1.65
C LEU A 37 -0.57 1.83 -1.66
N MET A 38 0.18 2.07 -2.73
CA MET A 38 0.99 3.28 -2.88
C MET A 38 0.13 4.55 -2.94
N SER A 39 -0.99 4.51 -3.67
CA SER A 39 -1.94 5.63 -3.71
C SER A 39 -2.60 5.88 -2.36
N ALA A 40 -3.00 4.83 -1.64
CA ALA A 40 -3.56 4.97 -0.29
C ALA A 40 -2.54 5.56 0.70
N LEU A 41 -1.27 5.16 0.59
CA LEU A 41 -0.16 5.65 1.41
C LEU A 41 0.22 7.11 1.13
N ASP A 42 0.00 7.58 -0.09
CA ASP A 42 0.22 8.96 -0.50
C ASP A 42 -0.93 9.88 -0.04
N ALA A 43 -2.16 9.35 -0.10
CA ALA A 43 -3.37 10.05 0.34
C ALA A 43 -3.53 10.16 1.87
N ASP A 44 -2.81 9.35 2.65
CA ASP A 44 -2.89 9.37 4.11
C ASP A 44 -1.87 10.37 4.70
N PRO A 45 -2.34 11.51 5.26
CA PRO A 45 -1.48 12.54 5.83
C PRO A 45 -0.87 12.12 7.19
N SER A 46 -1.45 11.12 7.87
CA SER A 46 -0.90 10.56 9.11
C SER A 46 0.24 9.58 8.84
N VAL A 47 0.34 9.04 7.62
CA VAL A 47 1.39 8.11 7.19
C VAL A 47 2.56 8.84 6.49
N GLY A 48 2.67 10.16 6.67
CA GLY A 48 3.88 10.92 6.35
C GLY A 48 5.16 10.41 7.05
N ALA A 49 5.02 9.58 8.09
CA ALA A 49 6.13 9.00 8.85
C ALA A 49 6.75 7.72 8.27
N ASN A 50 6.09 7.02 7.33
CA ASN A 50 6.54 5.70 6.86
C ASN A 50 7.21 5.76 5.48
N GLU A 51 8.24 6.61 5.37
CA GLU A 51 9.05 6.73 4.16
C GLU A 51 9.70 5.40 3.75
N ASN A 52 10.00 4.54 4.73
CA ASN A 52 10.48 3.18 4.51
C ASN A 52 9.47 2.33 3.72
N LEU A 53 8.18 2.36 4.10
CA LEU A 53 7.13 1.63 3.38
C LEU A 53 6.93 2.17 1.95
N ARG A 54 7.07 3.49 1.75
CA ARG A 54 7.04 4.11 0.42
C ARG A 54 8.22 3.61 -0.44
N ARG A 55 9.42 3.56 0.14
CA ARG A 55 10.62 3.03 -0.54
C ARG A 55 10.42 1.57 -0.92
N ASP A 56 9.94 0.73 0.00
CA ASP A 56 9.71 -0.69 -0.24
C ASP A 56 8.68 -0.95 -1.35
N LEU A 57 7.54 -0.27 -1.31
CA LEU A 57 6.54 -0.37 -2.38
C LEU A 57 7.12 0.05 -3.74
N ARG A 58 7.87 1.16 -3.80
CA ARG A 58 8.51 1.62 -5.04
C ARG A 58 9.54 0.61 -5.55
N GLN A 59 10.37 0.05 -4.67
CA GLN A 59 11.33 -0.99 -5.04
C GLN A 59 10.62 -2.22 -5.60
N ARG A 60 9.54 -2.66 -4.95
CA ARG A 60 8.75 -3.82 -5.39
C ARG A 60 8.06 -3.57 -6.73
N LEU A 61 7.54 -2.36 -6.95
CA LEU A 61 6.99 -1.94 -8.25
C LEU A 61 8.06 -1.94 -9.34
N ARG A 62 9.23 -1.35 -9.08
CA ARG A 62 10.38 -1.33 -10.01
C ARG A 62 10.85 -2.74 -10.37
N ALA A 63 10.97 -3.62 -9.39
CA ALA A 63 11.33 -5.02 -9.59
C ALA A 63 10.30 -5.77 -10.47
N ARG A 64 9.02 -5.37 -10.46
CA ARG A 64 7.96 -5.99 -11.27
C ARG A 64 7.93 -5.49 -12.71
N ILE A 65 8.27 -4.22 -12.94
CA ILE A 65 8.32 -3.63 -14.28
C ILE A 65 9.69 -3.81 -14.96
N GLY A 66 10.64 -4.51 -14.32
CA GLY A 66 11.99 -4.71 -14.86
C GLY A 66 12.85 -3.45 -14.88
N ALA A 67 12.48 -2.43 -14.10
CA ALA A 67 13.31 -1.24 -13.96
C ALA A 67 14.52 -1.57 -13.07
N PRO A 68 15.75 -1.16 -13.44
CA PRO A 68 16.92 -1.39 -12.61
C PRO A 68 16.70 -0.75 -11.25
N LEU A 69 16.94 -1.54 -10.19
CA LEU A 69 17.04 -1.04 -8.84
C LEU A 69 18.31 -0.20 -8.79
N ALA A 70 18.20 1.11 -9.03
CA ALA A 70 19.34 2.02 -8.89
C ALA A 70 19.83 1.91 -7.44
N SER A 71 21.03 1.34 -7.30
CA SER A 71 21.80 1.23 -6.06
C SER A 71 22.11 2.60 -5.47
#